data_AF-A0A178UD81-F1
#
_entry.id   AF-A0A178UD81-F1
#
_cell.length_a   1.000
_cell.length_b   1.000
_cell.length_c   1.000
_cell.angle_alpha   90.00
_cell.angle_beta   90.00
_cell.angle_gamma   90.00
#
_symmetry.space_group_name_H-M   'P 1'
#
loop_
_entity.id
_entity.type
_entity.pdbx_description
1 polymer ?
#
loop_
_entity_poly.entity_id
_entity_poly.type
_entity_poly.pdbx_seq_one_letter_code
_entity_poly.pdbx_strand_id
1 'polypeptide(L)'
;MIGARVFCITTTALRRSPIFFFPKIPTRPVFRLSPATRPIVAMSTTSKNQEELDSIFKQKRVVRSTVRKSLKAMDPSLRTQQDEAIQKTVLEAPWFKSCKGLCAYISCKSLNEVDTSKILSEILQHPDSNTQKKLYVPWVEDKNSNMRMLHISHMEDLVANSMNILEPAPVDAQGNDREDVLQADEPIDLFILPGLAFDRCGRRLGRGGG
;
A
#
# COMPACT_ATOMS: atom_id res chain seq x y z
N MET A 1 -10.47 -13.49 16.45
CA MET A 1 -10.88 -13.71 15.05
C MET A 1 -9.97 -12.88 14.16
N ILE A 2 -8.99 -13.54 13.53
CA ILE A 2 -8.13 -12.92 12.53
C ILE A 2 -8.92 -12.98 11.22
N GLY A 3 -9.72 -11.95 10.96
CA GLY A 3 -10.44 -11.80 9.71
C GLY A 3 -9.75 -10.74 8.90
N ALA A 4 -9.28 -11.09 7.69
CA ALA A 4 -9.05 -10.08 6.68
C ALA A 4 -10.41 -9.44 6.38
N ARG A 5 -10.54 -8.16 6.66
CA ARG A 5 -11.70 -7.35 6.25
C ARG A 5 -11.20 -6.30 5.29
N VAL A 6 -11.83 -6.26 4.13
CA VAL A 6 -11.54 -5.29 3.09
C VAL A 6 -12.05 -3.93 3.56
N PHE A 7 -11.14 -2.99 3.75
CA PHE A 7 -11.48 -1.60 4.01
C PHE A 7 -11.40 -0.83 2.69
N CYS A 8 -12.55 -0.34 2.21
CA CYS A 8 -12.62 0.61 1.11
C CYS A 8 -12.66 2.02 1.71
N ILE A 9 -11.66 2.85 1.38
CA ILE A 9 -11.68 4.28 1.68
C ILE A 9 -12.21 4.94 0.41
N THR A 10 -13.48 5.35 0.39
CA THR A 10 -14.03 6.12 -0.73
C THR A 10 -13.64 7.58 -0.55
N THR A 11 -12.72 8.06 -1.38
CA THR A 11 -12.41 9.50 -1.44
C THR A 11 -13.57 10.20 -2.14
N THR A 12 -14.53 10.71 -1.37
CA THR A 12 -15.61 11.52 -1.92
C THR A 12 -15.06 12.90 -2.28
N ALA A 13 -15.06 13.21 -3.57
CA ALA A 13 -14.60 14.47 -4.14
C ALA A 13 -15.38 15.67 -3.56
N LEU A 14 -14.67 16.55 -2.86
CA LEU A 14 -15.20 17.85 -2.47
C LEU A 14 -15.14 18.79 -3.68
N ARG A 15 -16.25 18.87 -4.42
CA ARG A 15 -16.50 19.92 -5.42
C ARG A 15 -16.52 21.28 -4.73
N ARG A 16 -15.53 22.15 -5.01
CA ARG A 16 -15.71 23.61 -4.99
C ARG A 16 -14.79 24.30 -6.01
N SER A 17 -15.41 25.03 -6.91
CA SER A 17 -14.83 26.17 -7.63
C SER A 17 -15.86 27.32 -7.48
N PRO A 18 -15.55 28.60 -7.80
CA PRO A 18 -14.32 29.11 -8.40
C PRO A 18 -13.81 30.45 -7.80
N ILE A 19 -12.71 30.94 -8.40
CA ILE A 19 -12.19 32.32 -8.40
C ILE A 19 -11.60 32.85 -7.09
N PHE A 20 -10.27 32.92 -7.00
CA PHE A 20 -9.60 34.10 -6.42
C PHE A 20 -8.31 34.42 -7.17
N PHE A 21 -8.29 35.66 -7.66
CA PHE A 21 -7.19 36.40 -8.25
C PHE A 21 -6.19 36.77 -7.15
N PHE A 22 -4.89 36.53 -7.33
CA PHE A 22 -3.88 37.24 -6.53
C PHE A 22 -2.65 37.64 -7.38
N PRO A 23 -2.15 38.88 -7.23
CA PRO A 23 -1.18 39.51 -8.11
C PRO A 23 0.28 39.17 -7.73
N LYS A 24 1.20 39.40 -8.67
CA LYS A 24 2.66 39.39 -8.45
C LYS A 24 3.07 40.46 -7.43
N ILE A 25 3.95 40.10 -6.49
CA ILE A 25 4.63 41.04 -5.58
C ILE A 25 6.16 40.86 -5.74
N PRO A 26 6.95 41.95 -5.73
CA PRO A 26 8.34 41.96 -6.17
C PRO A 26 9.33 41.62 -5.05
N THR A 27 10.51 41.14 -5.44
CA THR A 27 11.65 40.83 -4.57
C THR A 27 12.47 42.08 -4.22
N ARG A 28 12.86 42.23 -2.94
CA ARG A 28 13.94 43.12 -2.46
C ARG A 28 14.35 42.75 -1.01
N PRO A 29 15.53 43.18 -0.52
CA PRO A 29 16.69 42.32 -0.32
C PRO A 29 16.95 41.92 1.14
N VAL A 30 17.83 40.92 1.29
CA VAL A 30 18.27 40.31 2.55
C VAL A 30 19.13 41.27 3.37
N PHE A 31 18.70 41.59 4.58
CA PHE A 31 19.55 42.20 5.63
C PHE A 31 20.13 41.10 6.52
N ARG A 32 21.46 41.07 6.66
CA ARG A 32 22.18 40.24 7.64
C ARG A 32 22.04 40.85 9.04
N LEU A 33 21.68 40.03 10.02
CA LEU A 33 21.84 40.32 11.45
C LEU A 33 22.58 39.16 12.13
N SER A 34 23.61 39.50 12.91
CA SER A 34 24.50 38.64 13.70
C SER A 34 23.82 38.16 15.01
N PRO A 35 24.43 37.22 15.77
CA PRO A 35 23.69 36.19 16.49
C PRO A 35 23.10 36.67 17.82
N ALA A 36 21.82 36.38 18.04
CA ALA A 36 21.19 36.44 19.35
C ALA A 36 21.25 35.06 20.02
N THR A 37 21.79 35.05 21.24
CA THR A 37 21.89 33.92 22.17
C THR A 37 20.54 33.25 22.36
N ARG A 38 20.42 31.96 22.01
CA ARG A 38 19.21 31.17 22.25
C ARG A 38 19.20 30.64 23.68
N PRO A 39 18.07 30.71 24.42
CA PRO A 39 17.96 30.07 25.71
C PRO A 39 17.95 28.54 25.52
N ILE A 40 18.65 27.85 26.42
CA ILE A 40 18.63 26.39 26.54
C ILE A 40 17.24 26.00 27.06
N VAL A 41 16.40 25.46 26.16
CA VAL A 41 15.13 24.81 26.55
C VAL A 41 15.44 23.35 26.88
N ALA A 42 14.94 22.93 28.03
CA ALA A 42 15.23 21.69 28.74
C ALA A 42 15.10 20.39 27.91
N MET A 43 16.06 19.48 28.12
CA MET A 43 16.20 18.14 27.52
C MET A 43 15.23 17.07 28.08
N SER A 44 14.20 17.42 28.85
CA SER A 44 13.33 16.45 29.56
C SER A 44 12.15 15.94 28.73
N THR A 45 11.74 16.65 27.68
CA THR A 45 10.64 16.23 26.79
C THR A 45 11.05 15.13 25.83
N THR A 46 12.34 15.03 25.50
CA THR A 46 12.87 14.06 24.54
C THR A 46 12.91 12.64 25.10
N SER A 47 13.21 12.46 26.40
CA SER A 47 13.33 11.13 27.00
C SER A 47 11.98 10.42 27.14
N LYS A 48 10.94 11.13 27.61
CA LYS A 48 9.59 10.56 27.76
C LYS A 48 8.99 10.13 26.41
N ASN A 49 9.15 10.95 25.38
CA ASN A 49 8.69 10.62 24.04
C ASN A 49 9.45 9.42 23.44
N GLN A 50 10.75 9.32 23.73
CA GLN A 50 11.55 8.16 23.29
C GLN A 50 11.12 6.87 23.99
N GLU A 51 10.90 6.91 25.31
CA GLU A 51 10.42 5.75 26.08
C GLU A 51 9.04 5.28 25.61
N GLU A 52 8.14 6.21 25.29
CA GLU A 52 6.82 5.90 24.75
C GLU A 52 6.92 5.24 23.36
N LEU A 53 7.74 5.80 22.46
CA LEU A 53 7.99 5.21 21.14
C LEU A 53 8.59 3.80 21.24
N ASP A 54 9.56 3.61 22.13
CA ASP A 54 10.17 2.30 22.37
C ASP A 54 9.16 1.29 22.90
N SER A 55 8.25 1.73 23.79
CA SER A 55 7.14 0.92 24.27
C SER A 55 6.21 0.50 23.13
N ILE A 56 5.84 1.43 22.24
CA ILE A 56 5.02 1.16 21.05
C ILE A 56 5.73 0.16 20.13
N PHE A 57 7.04 0.32 19.87
CA PHE A 57 7.78 -0.62 19.02
C PHE A 57 7.85 -2.02 19.62
N LYS A 58 8.03 -2.13 20.95
CA LYS A 58 7.97 -3.41 21.68
C LYS A 58 6.60 -4.06 21.53
N GLN A 59 5.53 -3.32 21.74
CA GLN A 59 4.16 -3.83 21.58
C GLN A 59 3.89 -4.29 20.14
N LYS A 60 4.25 -3.48 19.14
CA LYS A 60 4.15 -3.87 17.72
C LYS A 60 4.91 -5.15 17.43
N ARG A 61 6.12 -5.32 17.99
CA ARG A 61 6.94 -6.55 17.83
C ARG A 61 6.26 -7.77 18.43
N VAL A 62 5.65 -7.64 19.61
CA VAL A 62 4.88 -8.72 20.26
C VAL A 62 3.72 -9.15 19.36
N VAL A 63 2.90 -8.21 18.89
CA VAL A 63 1.76 -8.52 18.02
C VAL A 63 2.21 -9.21 16.74
N ARG A 64 3.26 -8.70 16.06
CA ARG A 64 3.82 -9.33 14.86
C ARG A 64 4.25 -10.78 15.12
N SER A 65 4.91 -11.04 16.25
CA SER A 65 5.37 -12.38 16.62
C SER A 65 4.19 -13.33 16.84
N THR A 66 3.20 -12.90 17.64
CA THR A 66 2.00 -13.68 17.94
C THR A 66 1.22 -14.03 16.68
N VAL A 67 0.99 -13.06 15.80
CA VAL A 67 0.21 -13.28 14.57
C VAL A 67 0.95 -14.19 13.60
N ARG A 68 2.27 -14.01 13.40
CA ARG A 68 3.06 -14.92 12.55
C ARG A 68 3.01 -16.36 13.04
N LYS A 69 3.10 -16.58 14.36
CA LYS A 69 2.96 -17.93 14.95
C LYS A 69 1.58 -18.50 14.69
N SER A 70 0.51 -17.71 14.88
CA SER A 70 -0.86 -18.16 14.63
C SER A 70 -1.12 -18.48 13.16
N LEU A 71 -0.62 -17.67 12.22
CA LEU A 71 -0.77 -17.92 10.79
C LEU A 71 -0.02 -19.19 10.36
N LYS A 72 1.19 -19.41 10.89
CA LYS A 72 1.98 -20.61 10.60
C LYS A 72 1.34 -21.89 11.17
N ALA A 73 0.60 -21.78 12.27
CA ALA A 73 -0.09 -22.90 12.90
C ALA A 73 -1.52 -23.15 12.35
N MET A 74 -1.96 -22.35 11.38
CA MET A 74 -3.29 -22.48 10.80
C MET A 74 -3.38 -23.74 9.94
N ASP A 75 -4.50 -24.45 10.04
CA ASP A 75 -4.77 -25.59 9.18
C ASP A 75 -4.82 -25.16 7.69
N PRO A 76 -4.11 -25.86 6.77
CA PRO A 76 -4.08 -25.49 5.36
C PRO A 76 -5.45 -25.52 4.65
N SER A 77 -6.36 -26.42 5.05
CA SER A 77 -7.69 -26.52 4.44
C SER A 77 -8.58 -25.36 4.88
N LEU A 78 -8.56 -25.04 6.18
CA LEU A 78 -9.24 -23.87 6.73
C LEU A 78 -8.70 -22.58 6.11
N ARG A 79 -7.37 -22.51 5.91
CA ARG A 79 -6.74 -21.35 5.27
C ARG A 79 -7.26 -21.16 3.85
N THR A 80 -7.24 -22.22 3.03
CA THR A 80 -7.76 -22.17 1.67
C THR A 80 -9.22 -21.72 1.65
N GLN A 81 -10.06 -22.29 2.53
CA GLN A 81 -11.47 -21.92 2.63
C GLN A 81 -11.67 -20.42 2.96
N GLN A 82 -10.86 -19.88 3.89
CA GLN A 82 -10.93 -18.47 4.25
C GLN A 82 -10.45 -17.56 3.12
N ASP A 83 -9.35 -17.92 2.45
CA ASP A 83 -8.84 -17.16 1.31
C ASP A 83 -9.87 -17.10 0.17
N GLU A 84 -10.56 -18.21 -0.12
CA GLU A 84 -11.64 -18.25 -1.10
C GLU A 84 -12.83 -17.37 -0.71
N ALA A 85 -13.25 -17.39 0.55
CA ALA A 85 -14.34 -16.57 1.04
C ALA A 85 -14.01 -15.07 0.95
N ILE A 86 -12.77 -14.69 1.25
CA ILE A 86 -12.29 -13.30 1.13
C ILE A 86 -12.30 -12.86 -0.33
N GLN A 87 -11.71 -13.66 -1.23
CA GLN A 87 -11.66 -13.33 -2.66
C GLN A 87 -13.07 -13.22 -3.27
N LYS A 88 -13.97 -14.15 -2.92
CA LYS A 88 -15.39 -14.08 -3.34
C LYS A 88 -16.05 -12.78 -2.88
N THR A 89 -15.83 -12.39 -1.62
CA THR A 89 -16.39 -11.14 -1.08
C THR A 89 -15.91 -9.92 -1.87
N VAL A 90 -14.64 -9.88 -2.25
CA VAL A 90 -14.08 -8.79 -3.09
C VAL A 90 -14.74 -8.79 -4.47
N LEU A 91 -14.74 -9.94 -5.16
CA LEU A 91 -15.25 -10.08 -6.52
C LEU A 91 -16.74 -9.72 -6.63
N GLU A 92 -17.54 -10.03 -5.60
CA GLU A 92 -18.97 -9.74 -5.59
C GLU A 92 -19.29 -8.29 -5.25
N ALA A 93 -18.34 -7.55 -4.66
CA ALA A 93 -18.57 -6.23 -4.12
C ALA A 93 -18.84 -5.17 -5.21
N PRO A 94 -19.84 -4.27 -5.02
CA PRO A 94 -20.12 -3.20 -5.98
C PRO A 94 -18.92 -2.29 -6.24
N TRP A 95 -18.14 -1.94 -5.21
CA TRP A 95 -16.96 -1.08 -5.33
C TRP A 95 -15.82 -1.72 -6.13
N PHE A 96 -15.71 -3.06 -6.13
CA PHE A 96 -14.76 -3.76 -6.99
C PHE A 96 -15.26 -3.79 -8.43
N LYS A 97 -16.55 -4.08 -8.63
CA LYS A 97 -17.16 -4.13 -9.97
C LYS A 97 -17.08 -2.76 -10.66
N SER A 98 -17.26 -1.67 -9.93
CA SER A 98 -17.24 -0.30 -10.49
C SER A 98 -15.85 0.32 -10.63
N CYS A 99 -14.80 -0.21 -9.99
CA CYS A 99 -13.46 0.41 -10.08
C CYS A 99 -12.88 0.28 -11.49
N LYS A 100 -12.01 1.22 -11.87
CA LYS A 100 -11.25 1.20 -13.11
C LYS A 100 -9.75 1.14 -12.83
N GLY A 101 -9.26 1.87 -11.83
CA GLY A 101 -7.86 1.81 -11.41
C GLY A 101 -7.72 1.19 -10.03
N LEU A 102 -6.85 0.20 -9.87
CA LEU A 102 -6.57 -0.37 -8.56
C LEU A 102 -5.10 -0.76 -8.34
N CYS A 103 -4.70 -0.72 -7.08
CA CYS A 103 -3.43 -1.25 -6.61
C CYS A 103 -3.69 -2.51 -5.79
N ALA A 104 -2.95 -3.60 -6.06
CA ALA A 104 -3.04 -4.82 -5.27
C ALA A 104 -1.67 -5.46 -5.08
N TYR A 105 -1.47 -6.14 -3.94
CA TYR A 105 -0.27 -6.93 -3.74
C TYR A 105 -0.39 -8.31 -4.41
N ILE A 106 0.76 -8.85 -4.82
CA ILE A 106 0.87 -10.25 -5.20
C ILE A 106 1.09 -11.08 -3.95
N SER A 107 0.16 -11.99 -3.64
CA SER A 107 0.23 -12.78 -2.41
C SER A 107 1.44 -13.69 -2.38
N CYS A 108 2.21 -13.65 -1.29
CA CYS A 108 3.34 -14.56 -1.10
C CYS A 108 2.99 -15.68 -0.10
N LYS A 109 3.02 -16.93 -0.57
CA LYS A 109 2.74 -18.11 0.27
C LYS A 109 3.71 -18.25 1.45
N SER A 110 5.00 -17.98 1.25
CA SER A 110 6.01 -18.06 2.32
C SER A 110 5.74 -17.06 3.45
N LEU A 111 5.09 -15.94 3.11
CA LEU A 111 4.70 -14.90 4.04
C LEU A 111 3.36 -15.18 4.74
N ASN A 112 2.65 -16.25 4.37
CA ASN A 112 1.31 -16.58 4.85
C ASN A 112 0.32 -15.44 4.65
N GLU A 113 0.35 -14.79 3.48
CA GLU A 113 -0.59 -13.73 3.09
C GLU A 113 -1.85 -14.29 2.43
N VAL A 114 -2.97 -13.59 2.57
CA VAL A 114 -4.22 -13.99 1.92
C VAL A 114 -3.98 -14.07 0.42
N ASP A 115 -4.41 -15.18 -0.19
CA ASP A 115 -4.32 -15.36 -1.63
C ASP A 115 -5.17 -14.31 -2.37
N THR A 116 -4.58 -13.68 -3.38
CA THR A 116 -5.24 -12.69 -4.24
C THR A 116 -5.38 -13.16 -5.69
N SER A 117 -4.96 -14.39 -6.00
CA SER A 117 -4.85 -14.90 -7.37
C SER A 117 -6.13 -14.77 -8.21
N LYS A 118 -7.32 -15.07 -7.66
CA LYS A 118 -8.60 -14.98 -8.37
C LYS A 118 -8.99 -13.52 -8.65
N ILE A 119 -8.70 -12.61 -7.72
CA ILE A 119 -8.94 -11.17 -7.91
C ILE A 119 -8.07 -10.64 -9.05
N LEU A 120 -6.77 -10.96 -9.03
CA LEU A 120 -5.84 -10.53 -10.08
C LEU A 120 -6.22 -11.13 -11.44
N SER A 121 -6.58 -12.41 -11.47
CA SER A 121 -7.02 -13.10 -12.69
C SER A 121 -8.27 -12.44 -13.30
N GLU A 122 -9.27 -12.09 -12.48
CA GLU A 122 -10.48 -11.40 -12.94
C GLU A 122 -10.16 -10.06 -13.64
N ILE A 123 -9.19 -9.31 -13.10
CA ILE A 123 -8.78 -8.02 -13.66
C ILE A 123 -8.07 -8.20 -15.00
N LEU A 124 -7.20 -9.22 -15.08
CA LEU A 124 -6.31 -9.44 -16.23
C LEU A 124 -6.95 -10.28 -17.36
N GLN A 125 -8.14 -10.85 -17.15
CA GLN A 125 -8.81 -11.73 -18.12
C GLN A 125 -9.30 -11.05 -19.41
N HIS A 126 -9.53 -9.73 -19.39
CA HIS A 126 -10.15 -9.00 -20.52
C HIS A 126 -9.32 -7.78 -20.94
N PRO A 127 -8.10 -7.97 -21.45
CA PRO A 127 -7.22 -6.87 -21.79
C PRO A 127 -7.74 -6.00 -22.96
N ASP A 128 -8.53 -6.56 -23.86
CA ASP A 128 -8.99 -5.86 -25.08
C ASP A 128 -10.40 -5.25 -24.95
N SER A 129 -10.94 -5.15 -23.74
CA SER A 129 -12.28 -4.59 -23.50
C SER A 129 -12.26 -3.09 -23.22
N ASN A 130 -13.25 -2.35 -23.71
CA ASN A 130 -13.50 -0.94 -23.32
C ASN A 130 -13.79 -0.74 -21.82
N THR A 131 -13.89 -1.82 -21.05
CA THR A 131 -14.09 -1.82 -19.59
C THR A 131 -12.91 -2.41 -18.82
N GLN A 132 -11.71 -2.44 -19.42
CA GLN A 132 -10.50 -2.96 -18.77
C GLN A 132 -10.20 -2.18 -17.49
N LYS A 133 -9.92 -2.91 -16.41
CA LYS A 133 -9.39 -2.33 -15.16
C LYS A 133 -7.86 -2.26 -15.27
N LYS A 134 -7.25 -1.13 -14.91
CA LYS A 134 -5.80 -1.00 -14.74
C LYS A 134 -5.38 -1.54 -13.38
N LEU A 135 -4.43 -2.46 -13.38
CA LEU A 135 -3.86 -3.07 -12.18
C LEU A 135 -2.41 -2.63 -12.01
N TYR A 136 -2.13 -2.03 -10.86
CA TYR A 136 -0.76 -1.72 -10.43
C TYR A 136 -0.36 -2.61 -9.25
N VAL A 137 0.87 -3.09 -9.29
CA VAL A 137 1.42 -4.01 -8.28
C VAL A 137 2.74 -3.49 -7.73
N PRO A 138 3.06 -3.77 -6.46
CA PRO A 138 4.24 -3.21 -5.82
C PRO A 138 5.54 -3.78 -6.40
N TRP A 139 6.49 -2.89 -6.67
CA TRP A 139 7.88 -3.19 -7.00
C TRP A 139 8.81 -2.48 -6.02
N VAL A 140 9.75 -3.21 -5.43
CA VAL A 140 10.71 -2.64 -4.47
C VAL A 140 11.92 -2.12 -5.24
N GLU A 141 12.09 -0.79 -5.22
CA GLU A 141 13.11 -0.09 -6.00
C GLU A 141 14.51 -0.25 -5.40
N ASP A 142 14.60 -0.25 -4.06
CA ASP A 142 15.90 -0.24 -3.38
C ASP A 142 15.91 -0.94 -2.01
N LYS A 143 17.09 -0.96 -1.40
CA LYS A 143 17.32 -1.53 -0.06
C LYS A 143 16.69 -0.70 1.07
N ASN A 144 16.31 0.55 0.80
CA ASN A 144 15.65 1.41 1.76
C ASN A 144 14.15 1.15 1.82
N SER A 145 13.66 0.12 1.11
CA SER A 145 12.24 -0.20 1.00
C SER A 145 11.42 0.89 0.31
N ASN A 146 12.05 1.68 -0.56
CA ASN A 146 11.30 2.51 -1.50
C ASN A 146 10.54 1.61 -2.46
N MET A 147 9.27 1.92 -2.67
CA MET A 147 8.35 1.07 -3.43
C MET A 147 7.59 1.94 -4.43
N ARG A 148 7.52 1.43 -5.65
CA ARG A 148 6.68 1.97 -6.73
C ARG A 148 5.55 0.99 -7.02
N MET A 149 4.48 1.46 -7.63
CA MET A 149 3.37 0.62 -8.08
C MET A 149 3.40 0.65 -9.61
N LEU A 150 3.71 -0.48 -10.23
CA LEU A 150 3.88 -0.56 -11.68
C LEU A 150 2.71 -1.32 -12.32
N HIS A 151 2.29 -0.85 -13.49
CA HIS A 151 1.20 -1.46 -14.25
C HIS A 151 1.59 -2.85 -14.79
N ILE A 152 0.68 -3.82 -14.67
CA ILE A 152 0.79 -5.12 -15.33
C ILE A 152 -0.44 -5.40 -16.19
N SER A 153 -0.20 -6.03 -17.33
CA SER A 153 -1.26 -6.47 -18.26
C SER A 153 -1.47 -7.97 -18.21
N HIS A 154 -0.46 -8.71 -17.74
CA HIS A 154 -0.46 -10.18 -17.71
C HIS A 154 0.21 -10.71 -16.44
N MET A 155 -0.09 -11.94 -16.06
CA MET A 155 0.56 -12.58 -14.91
C MET A 155 2.04 -12.89 -15.19
N GLU A 156 2.38 -13.07 -16.47
CA GLU A 156 3.72 -13.31 -16.99
C GLU A 156 4.65 -12.09 -16.84
N ASP A 157 4.09 -10.91 -16.53
CA ASP A 157 4.85 -9.71 -16.21
C ASP A 157 5.61 -9.82 -14.87
N LEU A 158 5.24 -10.80 -14.05
CA LEU A 158 5.76 -10.99 -12.70
C LEU A 158 6.98 -11.93 -12.68
N VAL A 159 8.03 -11.48 -12.01
CA VAL A 159 9.28 -12.21 -11.82
C VAL A 159 9.52 -12.40 -10.33
N ALA A 160 9.96 -13.60 -9.94
CA ALA A 160 10.31 -13.89 -8.55
C ALA A 160 11.61 -13.17 -8.15
N ASN A 161 11.58 -12.41 -7.07
CA ASN A 161 12.77 -11.87 -6.44
C ASN A 161 13.52 -12.94 -5.62
N SER A 162 14.62 -12.55 -4.96
CA SER A 162 15.44 -13.46 -4.13
C SER A 162 14.70 -14.09 -2.94
N MET A 163 13.55 -13.52 -2.54
CA MET A 163 12.67 -14.04 -1.48
C MET A 163 11.48 -14.83 -2.03
N ASN A 164 11.46 -15.12 -3.34
CA ASN A 164 10.37 -15.80 -4.04
C ASN A 164 9.03 -15.03 -3.94
N ILE A 165 9.12 -13.71 -3.82
CA ILE A 165 7.99 -12.79 -3.96
C ILE A 165 7.95 -12.36 -5.42
N LEU A 166 6.78 -12.47 -6.03
CA LEU A 166 6.54 -12.05 -7.39
C LEU A 166 6.39 -10.52 -7.44
N GLU A 167 7.20 -9.87 -8.25
CA GLU A 167 7.21 -8.43 -8.48
C GLU A 167 7.23 -8.18 -10.00
N PRO A 168 6.67 -7.07 -10.49
CA PRO A 168 6.72 -6.77 -11.91
C PRO A 168 8.17 -6.46 -12.32
N ALA A 169 8.59 -6.93 -13.49
CA ALA A 169 9.84 -6.45 -14.08
C ALA A 169 9.73 -4.93 -14.35
N PRO A 170 10.75 -4.11 -14.10
CA PRO A 170 10.67 -2.66 -14.29
C PRO A 170 10.43 -2.24 -15.75
N VAL A 171 10.80 -3.11 -16.69
CA VAL A 171 10.55 -2.96 -18.13
C VAL A 171 9.57 -4.02 -18.63
N ASP A 172 8.80 -3.68 -19.66
CA ASP A 172 7.92 -4.61 -20.36
C ASP A 172 8.69 -5.53 -21.33
N ALA A 173 7.97 -6.43 -22.02
CA ALA A 173 8.56 -7.36 -22.97
C ALA A 173 9.13 -6.68 -24.23
N GLN A 174 8.76 -5.42 -24.48
CA GLN A 174 9.20 -4.59 -25.59
C GLN A 174 10.38 -3.68 -25.20
N GLY A 175 10.79 -3.69 -23.93
CA GLY A 175 11.90 -2.90 -23.40
C GLY A 175 11.51 -1.48 -22.98
N ASN A 176 10.23 -1.16 -22.87
CA ASN A 176 9.77 0.13 -22.36
C ASN A 176 9.63 0.10 -20.83
N ASP A 177 9.85 1.24 -20.19
CA ASP A 177 9.54 1.40 -18.76
C ASP A 177 8.04 1.18 -18.51
N ARG A 178 7.71 0.45 -17.44
CA ARG A 178 6.31 0.28 -17.04
C ARG A 178 5.74 1.56 -16.47
N GLU A 179 4.47 1.81 -16.79
CA GLU A 179 3.69 2.91 -16.24
C GLU A 179 3.69 2.84 -14.70
N ASP A 180 4.14 3.91 -14.05
CA ASP A 180 3.99 4.11 -12.61
C ASP A 180 2.57 4.56 -12.30
N VAL A 181 2.01 4.14 -11.17
CA VAL A 181 0.71 4.63 -10.69
C VAL A 181 0.62 6.15 -10.61
N LEU A 182 1.75 6.84 -10.35
CA LEU A 182 1.83 8.30 -10.32
C LEU A 182 1.69 8.95 -11.70
N GLN A 183 1.82 8.18 -12.77
CA GLN A 183 1.66 8.59 -14.16
C GLN A 183 0.26 8.24 -14.72
N ALA A 184 -0.62 7.64 -13.90
CA ALA A 184 -1.94 7.24 -14.34
C ALA A 184 -2.80 8.43 -14.76
N ASP A 185 -3.45 8.32 -15.93
CA ASP A 185 -4.37 9.35 -16.45
C ASP A 185 -5.65 9.48 -15.61
N GLU A 186 -6.04 8.39 -14.95
CA GLU A 186 -7.27 8.26 -14.16
C GLU A 186 -6.92 7.98 -12.69
N PRO A 187 -7.75 8.43 -11.72
CA PRO A 187 -7.50 8.20 -10.31
C PRO A 187 -7.57 6.71 -9.95
N ILE A 188 -6.82 6.33 -8.92
CA ILE A 188 -6.91 4.99 -8.33
C ILE A 188 -8.12 4.93 -7.40
N ASP A 189 -9.02 4.00 -7.68
CA ASP A 189 -10.28 3.81 -6.95
C ASP A 189 -10.13 2.90 -5.74
N LEU A 190 -9.18 1.96 -5.79
CA LEU A 190 -9.07 0.88 -4.81
C LEU A 190 -7.61 0.50 -4.51
N PHE A 191 -7.31 0.34 -3.22
CA PHE A 191 -6.06 -0.26 -2.74
C PHE A 191 -6.37 -1.53 -1.94
N ILE A 192 -5.88 -2.67 -2.42
CA ILE A 192 -5.86 -3.93 -1.69
C ILE A 192 -4.51 -4.03 -0.97
N LEU A 193 -4.51 -3.70 0.33
CA LEU A 193 -3.29 -3.57 1.12
C LEU A 193 -2.94 -4.86 1.89
N PRO A 194 -1.68 -5.33 1.84
CA PRO A 194 -1.22 -6.42 2.69
C PRO A 194 -0.96 -5.94 4.12
N GLY A 195 -1.02 -6.86 5.07
CA GLY A 195 -0.70 -6.59 6.48
C GLY A 195 -0.68 -7.86 7.32
N LEU A 196 0.02 -7.80 8.46
CA LEU A 196 0.00 -8.91 9.43
C LEU A 196 -1.26 -8.84 10.29
N ALA A 197 -1.61 -7.67 10.79
CA ALA A 197 -2.77 -7.48 11.64
C ALA A 197 -3.53 -6.22 11.28
N PHE A 198 -4.84 -6.29 11.47
CA PHE A 198 -5.77 -5.19 11.33
C PHE A 198 -6.70 -5.20 12.53
N ASP A 199 -7.17 -4.03 12.93
CA ASP A 199 -8.23 -3.93 13.92
C ASP A 199 -9.53 -3.37 13.35
N ARG A 200 -10.56 -3.30 14.19
CA ARG A 200 -11.90 -2.84 13.80
C ARG A 200 -11.95 -1.35 13.44
N CYS A 201 -10.94 -0.58 13.84
CA CYS A 201 -10.82 0.84 13.52
C CYS A 201 -10.06 1.08 12.21
N GLY A 202 -9.66 0.02 11.49
CA GLY A 202 -8.89 0.12 10.25
C GLY A 202 -7.40 0.38 10.47
N ARG A 203 -6.88 0.29 11.71
CA ARG A 203 -5.44 0.39 11.95
C ARG A 203 -4.75 -0.86 11.43
N ARG A 204 -3.64 -0.67 10.72
CA ARG A 204 -2.86 -1.74 10.08
C ARG A 204 -1.49 -1.89 10.74
N LEU A 205 -1.06 -3.13 10.94
CA LEU A 205 0.29 -3.48 11.35
C LEU A 205 0.99 -4.27 10.24
N GLY A 206 1.96 -3.63 9.59
CA GLY A 206 2.81 -4.25 8.57
C GLY A 206 3.96 -5.08 9.15
N ARG A 207 4.87 -5.53 8.26
CA ARG A 207 6.01 -6.39 8.63
C ARG A 207 7.19 -5.64 9.26
N GLY A 208 7.29 -4.32 9.05
CA GLY A 208 8.30 -3.46 9.67
C GLY A 208 9.07 -2.54 8.72
N GLY A 209 8.92 -2.69 7.39
CA GLY A 209 9.55 -1.81 6.39
C GLY A 209 8.81 -0.48 6.15
N GLY A 210 7.73 -0.24 6.88
CA GLY A 210 6.89 0.96 6.84
C GLY A 210 6.00 1.05 8.06
#